data_AF-A0A7Y6UCS1-F1
#
_entry.id   AF-A0A7Y6UCS1-F1
#
_cell.length_a   1.000
_cell.length_b   1.000
_cell.length_c   1.000
_cell.angle_alpha   90.00
_cell.angle_beta   90.00
_cell.angle_gamma   90.00
#
_symmetry.space_group_name_H-M   'P 1'
#
loop_
_entity.id
_entity.type
_entity.pdbx_description
1 polymer ?
#
loop_
_entity_poly.entity_id
_entity_poly.type
_entity_poly.pdbx_seq_one_letter_code
_entity_poly.pdbx_strand_id
1 'polypeptide(L)'
;MTTACTAEVEILSEDTDATSGTSIETSARGLSGCHGQASSSIPANGRYTITTFGGPGDHQQMSCGGYASGTTWYAASRQRYGCGSHIKVEANGKCVVLQTDDYGPDVCVENAAGMPIIDVSPLASKALFGVSGAGWSDHLVVTVTEVDTSVPLGPCTPGGGGGGCGGGSTGMACSSATLDRDVPSGTFVQASNDATWYQCTNGTWTAKSSSSGCPTAYGFCASATLGENVPPRTCVQAASDSKWYQCNGQGWVTPVSTSTKEGPIGTCSSWNPL
;
A
#
# COMPACT_ATOMS: atom_id res chain seq x y z
N MET A 1 13.32 -58.19 -8.37
CA MET A 1 11.93 -57.68 -8.49
C MET A 1 11.84 -56.47 -7.58
N THR A 2 12.00 -55.28 -8.13
CA THR A 2 12.04 -54.00 -7.42
C THR A 2 10.64 -53.41 -7.43
N THR A 3 10.01 -53.30 -6.26
CA THR A 3 8.68 -52.69 -6.09
C THR A 3 8.86 -51.18 -5.92
N ALA A 4 8.35 -50.40 -6.86
CA ALA A 4 8.26 -48.95 -6.79
C ALA A 4 6.98 -48.53 -6.07
N CYS A 5 7.06 -47.50 -5.22
CA CYS A 5 5.92 -46.83 -4.62
C CYS A 5 5.36 -45.79 -5.59
N THR A 6 4.07 -45.90 -5.93
CA THR A 6 3.30 -44.85 -6.61
C THR A 6 2.64 -43.99 -5.54
N ALA A 7 3.03 -42.71 -5.44
CA ALA A 7 2.22 -41.68 -4.80
C ALA A 7 1.50 -40.92 -5.92
N GLU A 8 0.17 -40.95 -5.91
CA GLU A 8 -0.65 -40.09 -6.75
C GLU A 8 -0.58 -38.66 -6.17
N VAL A 9 -0.04 -37.74 -6.97
CA VAL A 9 -0.16 -36.30 -6.73
C VAL A 9 -1.23 -35.81 -7.70
N GLU A 10 -2.35 -35.37 -7.15
CA GLU A 10 -3.39 -34.66 -7.87
C GLU A 10 -2.85 -33.28 -8.26
N ILE A 11 -2.51 -33.13 -9.55
CA ILE A 11 -2.11 -31.84 -10.14
C ILE A 11 -3.40 -31.07 -10.40
N LEU A 12 -3.70 -30.09 -9.55
CA LEU A 12 -4.67 -29.05 -9.87
C LEU A 12 -4.06 -28.19 -10.99
N SER A 13 -4.81 -28.11 -12.08
CA SER A 13 -4.48 -27.39 -13.30
C SER A 13 -4.63 -25.88 -13.08
N GLU A 14 -3.51 -25.19 -13.01
CA GLU A 14 -3.44 -23.77 -13.38
C GLU A 14 -2.27 -23.62 -14.38
N ASP A 15 -2.52 -22.80 -15.39
CA ASP A 15 -1.59 -22.38 -16.44
C ASP A 15 -1.48 -23.24 -17.71
N THR A 16 -2.62 -23.45 -18.37
CA THR A 16 -2.65 -23.62 -19.83
C THR A 16 -3.31 -22.40 -20.42
N ASP A 17 -2.55 -21.31 -20.63
CA ASP A 17 -2.76 -20.32 -21.72
C ASP A 17 -1.79 -19.11 -21.68
N ALA A 18 -0.71 -19.12 -20.88
CA ALA A 18 0.37 -18.15 -21.02
C ALA A 18 1.00 -18.23 -22.43
N THR A 19 0.66 -17.27 -23.29
CA THR A 19 1.07 -17.25 -24.69
C THR A 19 2.50 -16.73 -24.79
N SER A 20 3.35 -17.46 -25.50
CA SER A 20 4.77 -17.14 -25.71
C SER A 20 4.95 -15.86 -26.52
N GLY A 21 5.24 -14.76 -25.85
CA GLY A 21 5.63 -13.49 -26.47
C GLY A 21 6.97 -13.03 -25.90
N THR A 22 8.06 -13.41 -26.58
CA THR A 22 9.44 -12.92 -26.43
C THR A 22 9.82 -12.44 -25.01
N SER A 23 9.97 -13.39 -24.09
CA SER A 23 10.81 -13.21 -22.91
C SER A 23 12.20 -12.80 -23.39
N ILE A 24 12.69 -11.64 -22.94
CA ILE A 24 14.12 -11.34 -23.06
C ILE A 24 14.86 -12.42 -22.28
N GLU A 25 15.41 -13.39 -23.00
CA GLU A 25 16.38 -14.36 -22.49
C GLU A 25 17.69 -13.64 -22.15
N THR A 26 17.65 -12.83 -21.09
CA THR A 26 18.77 -12.83 -20.16
C THR A 26 18.28 -13.70 -19.02
N SER A 27 18.73 -14.96 -18.99
CA SER A 27 18.51 -15.86 -17.86
C SER A 27 18.82 -15.12 -16.57
N ALA A 28 17.78 -14.67 -15.86
CA ALA A 28 17.93 -14.16 -14.51
C ALA A 28 18.45 -15.35 -13.71
N ARG A 29 19.76 -15.37 -13.47
CA ARG A 29 20.39 -16.35 -12.58
C ARG A 29 19.63 -16.28 -11.25
N GLY A 30 18.85 -17.30 -10.92
CA GLY A 30 18.52 -17.61 -9.53
C GLY A 30 17.23 -17.07 -8.93
N LEU A 31 16.15 -16.85 -9.70
CA LEU A 31 14.81 -16.78 -9.10
C LEU A 31 14.29 -18.21 -8.87
N SER A 32 14.59 -18.81 -7.72
CA SER A 32 13.99 -20.07 -7.27
C SER A 32 12.99 -19.81 -6.14
N GLY A 33 11.91 -20.59 -6.09
CA GLY A 33 10.92 -20.52 -5.00
C GLY A 33 9.84 -19.44 -5.15
N CYS A 34 9.55 -19.01 -6.37
CA CYS A 34 8.38 -18.18 -6.66
C CYS A 34 7.12 -19.07 -6.63
N HIS A 35 6.14 -18.72 -5.81
CA HIS A 35 4.95 -19.53 -5.53
C HIS A 35 3.65 -18.77 -5.75
N GLY A 36 3.69 -17.69 -6.55
CA GLY A 36 2.57 -16.79 -6.76
C GLY A 36 2.16 -16.06 -5.49
N GLN A 37 3.08 -15.82 -4.56
CA GLN A 37 2.78 -15.16 -3.28
C GLN A 37 3.37 -13.74 -3.26
N ALA A 38 2.51 -12.73 -3.26
CA ALA A 38 2.89 -11.33 -3.11
C ALA A 38 2.83 -10.88 -1.63
N SER A 39 3.71 -9.96 -1.25
CA SER A 39 3.74 -9.38 0.10
C SER A 39 2.57 -8.42 0.32
N SER A 40 1.85 -8.57 1.43
CA SER A 40 0.81 -7.64 1.90
C SER A 40 1.36 -6.50 2.77
N SER A 41 2.64 -6.51 3.12
CA SER A 41 3.26 -5.46 3.92
C SER A 41 3.51 -4.21 3.09
N ILE A 42 3.07 -3.06 3.58
CA ILE A 42 3.43 -1.73 3.07
C ILE A 42 4.72 -1.29 3.79
N PRO A 43 5.80 -0.93 3.07
CA PRO A 43 7.02 -0.45 3.70
C PRO A 43 6.78 0.88 4.39
N ALA A 44 7.26 1.03 5.63
CA ALA A 44 7.01 2.21 6.46
C ALA A 44 7.50 3.52 5.82
N ASN A 45 8.52 3.46 4.96
CA ASN A 45 9.05 4.63 4.24
C ASN A 45 8.38 4.86 2.87
N GLY A 46 7.40 4.04 2.50
CA GLY A 46 6.70 4.12 1.21
C GLY A 46 7.59 3.90 -0.02
N ARG A 47 8.82 3.40 0.13
CA ARG A 47 9.77 3.27 -0.99
C ARG A 47 9.62 1.93 -1.70
N TYR A 48 9.55 2.00 -3.02
CA TYR A 48 9.46 0.84 -3.91
C TYR A 48 10.41 1.00 -5.09
N THR A 49 10.89 -0.11 -5.65
CA THR A 49 11.38 -0.14 -7.03
C THR A 49 10.20 -0.37 -7.95
N ILE A 50 10.17 0.29 -9.10
CA ILE A 50 9.12 0.02 -10.09
C ILE A 50 9.54 -1.11 -11.03
N THR A 51 8.57 -1.91 -11.45
CA THR A 51 8.65 -2.60 -12.74
C THR A 51 7.48 -2.18 -13.61
N THR A 52 7.52 -2.55 -14.89
CA THR A 52 6.43 -2.27 -15.83
C THR A 52 5.79 -3.57 -16.28
N PHE A 53 4.46 -3.61 -16.26
CA PHE A 53 3.70 -4.76 -16.75
C PHE A 53 2.53 -4.35 -17.64
N GLY A 54 2.17 -5.25 -18.55
CA GLY A 54 1.15 -5.03 -19.53
C GLY A 54 1.58 -4.11 -20.67
N GLY A 55 0.70 -3.96 -21.68
CA GLY A 55 0.97 -3.14 -22.85
C GLY A 55 0.67 -3.87 -24.17
N PRO A 56 1.00 -3.23 -25.31
CA PRO A 56 0.83 -3.85 -26.62
C PRO A 56 1.65 -5.15 -26.72
N GLY A 57 0.96 -6.29 -26.76
CA GLY A 57 1.57 -7.62 -26.82
C GLY A 57 1.62 -8.37 -25.50
N ASP A 58 1.23 -7.72 -24.40
CA ASP A 58 1.14 -8.28 -23.05
C ASP A 58 -0.20 -7.84 -22.44
N HIS A 59 -1.30 -8.42 -22.91
CA HIS A 59 -2.65 -8.09 -22.45
C HIS A 59 -3.14 -9.16 -21.49
N GLN A 60 -2.68 -9.10 -20.24
CA GLN A 60 -3.12 -10.04 -19.21
C GLN A 60 -4.37 -9.53 -18.48
N GLN A 61 -5.22 -10.48 -18.07
CA GLN A 61 -6.36 -10.19 -17.20
C GLN A 61 -5.85 -9.85 -15.80
N MET A 62 -6.37 -8.76 -15.23
CA MET A 62 -5.96 -8.33 -13.89
C MET A 62 -6.85 -8.94 -12.81
N SER A 63 -6.28 -9.15 -11.63
CA SER A 63 -6.95 -9.82 -10.50
C SER A 63 -8.23 -9.12 -9.99
N CYS A 64 -8.31 -7.79 -10.09
CA CYS A 64 -9.49 -7.02 -9.69
C CYS A 64 -10.48 -6.81 -10.85
N GLY A 65 -10.23 -7.45 -11.99
CA GLY A 65 -10.98 -7.26 -13.24
C GLY A 65 -10.30 -6.29 -14.20
N GLY A 66 -10.73 -6.33 -15.46
CA GLY A 66 -10.10 -5.55 -16.54
C GLY A 66 -8.83 -6.21 -17.09
N TYR A 67 -8.10 -5.45 -17.90
CA TYR A 67 -6.91 -5.93 -18.60
C TYR A 67 -5.77 -4.92 -18.50
N ALA A 68 -4.54 -5.41 -18.32
CA ALA A 68 -3.32 -4.62 -18.29
C ALA A 68 -2.92 -4.22 -19.72
N SER A 69 -3.70 -3.36 -20.37
CA SER A 69 -3.48 -2.95 -21.77
C SER A 69 -2.32 -1.99 -21.98
N GLY A 70 -1.74 -1.48 -20.90
CA GLY A 70 -0.78 -0.36 -20.90
C GLY A 70 -1.32 0.96 -21.44
N THR A 71 -2.63 1.10 -21.63
CA THR A 71 -3.29 2.34 -22.07
C THR A 71 -4.03 3.08 -20.96
N THR A 72 -4.00 2.54 -19.73
CA THR A 72 -4.64 3.10 -18.52
C THR A 72 -3.64 3.22 -17.37
N TRP A 73 -4.08 3.81 -16.25
CA TRP A 73 -3.25 4.14 -15.08
C TRP A 73 -3.50 3.13 -13.96
N TYR A 74 -2.77 2.02 -13.98
CA TYR A 74 -2.94 0.92 -13.03
C TYR A 74 -1.60 0.51 -12.40
N ALA A 75 -1.70 -0.23 -11.30
CA ALA A 75 -0.60 -0.89 -10.62
C ALA A 75 -1.00 -2.28 -10.08
N ALA A 76 -0.03 -3.18 -9.94
CA ALA A 76 -0.19 -4.45 -9.23
C ALA A 76 0.18 -4.27 -7.76
N SER A 77 -0.83 -4.17 -6.90
CA SER A 77 -0.63 -4.03 -5.45
C SER A 77 -1.90 -4.24 -4.63
N ARG A 78 -2.87 -4.99 -5.15
CA ARG A 78 -4.16 -5.19 -4.46
C ARG A 78 -4.01 -5.84 -3.09
N GLN A 79 -2.95 -6.61 -2.87
CA GLN A 79 -2.69 -7.29 -1.59
C GLN A 79 -2.21 -6.32 -0.50
N ARG A 80 -1.68 -5.16 -0.89
CA ARG A 80 -1.23 -4.10 0.02
C ARG A 80 -2.32 -3.06 0.24
N TYR A 81 -2.95 -2.61 -0.84
CA TYR A 81 -3.86 -1.44 -0.80
C TYR A 81 -5.33 -1.80 -1.05
N GLY A 82 -5.65 -3.00 -1.53
CA GLY A 82 -7.00 -3.39 -1.95
C GLY A 82 -7.26 -3.16 -3.44
N CYS A 83 -8.33 -3.75 -3.96
CA CYS A 83 -8.78 -3.51 -5.34
C CYS A 83 -9.46 -2.14 -5.46
N GLY A 84 -9.13 -1.38 -6.52
CA GLY A 84 -9.76 -0.08 -6.80
C GLY A 84 -9.24 1.08 -5.95
N SER A 85 -8.26 0.83 -5.07
CA SER A 85 -7.63 1.90 -4.28
C SER A 85 -6.76 2.77 -5.17
N HIS A 86 -6.69 4.07 -4.85
CA HIS A 86 -5.84 5.00 -5.56
C HIS A 86 -4.52 5.17 -4.81
N ILE A 87 -3.42 5.07 -5.53
CA ILE A 87 -2.08 5.31 -5.00
C ILE A 87 -1.41 6.43 -5.79
N LYS A 88 -0.82 7.38 -5.07
CA LYS A 88 0.06 8.41 -5.62
C LYS A 88 1.49 7.88 -5.63
N VAL A 89 2.12 7.91 -6.80
CA VAL A 89 3.49 7.44 -7.03
C VAL A 89 4.36 8.61 -7.45
N GLU A 90 5.45 8.87 -6.71
CA GLU A 90 6.30 10.04 -6.86
C GLU A 90 7.75 9.65 -7.14
N ALA A 91 8.36 10.29 -8.14
CA ALA A 91 9.80 10.20 -8.43
C ALA A 91 10.27 11.40 -9.24
N ASN A 92 11.51 11.86 -9.01
CA ASN A 92 12.16 12.91 -9.79
C ASN A 92 11.35 14.22 -9.91
N GLY A 93 10.63 14.60 -8.85
CA GLY A 93 9.73 15.77 -8.85
C GLY A 93 8.48 15.60 -9.72
N LYS A 94 8.21 14.40 -10.22
CA LYS A 94 7.00 14.02 -10.96
C LYS A 94 6.14 13.10 -10.11
N CYS A 95 4.87 13.01 -10.50
CA CYS A 95 3.86 12.28 -9.76
C CYS A 95 2.80 11.74 -10.72
N VAL A 96 2.28 10.54 -10.42
CA VAL A 96 1.13 9.93 -11.08
C VAL A 96 0.21 9.29 -10.05
N VAL A 97 -1.09 9.26 -10.30
CA VAL A 97 -2.08 8.52 -9.50
C VAL A 97 -2.53 7.30 -10.29
N LEU A 98 -2.45 6.13 -9.66
CA LEU A 98 -2.73 4.82 -10.25
C LEU A 98 -3.81 4.11 -9.45
N GLN A 99 -4.59 3.27 -10.13
CA GLN A 99 -5.53 2.34 -9.47
C GLN A 99 -4.84 1.00 -9.22
N THR A 100 -5.03 0.41 -8.04
CA THR A 100 -4.52 -0.93 -7.75
C THR A 100 -5.50 -1.99 -8.24
N ASP A 101 -5.16 -2.61 -9.38
CA ASP A 101 -6.06 -3.52 -10.10
C ASP A 101 -5.54 -4.95 -10.22
N ASP A 102 -4.27 -5.18 -9.92
CA ASP A 102 -3.69 -6.50 -10.02
C ASP A 102 -2.97 -6.96 -8.75
N TYR A 103 -2.70 -8.26 -8.70
CA TYR A 103 -1.87 -8.91 -7.70
C TYR A 103 -0.43 -8.94 -8.18
N GLY A 104 0.51 -8.63 -7.30
CA GLY A 104 1.91 -8.90 -7.61
C GLY A 104 2.88 -8.02 -6.85
N PRO A 105 4.15 -8.05 -7.25
CA PRO A 105 4.87 -9.23 -7.74
C PRO A 105 5.16 -10.23 -6.61
N ASP A 106 5.65 -11.42 -6.97
CA ASP A 106 5.99 -12.46 -5.99
C ASP A 106 7.11 -12.00 -5.04
N VAL A 107 7.00 -12.37 -3.77
CA VAL A 107 7.99 -12.12 -2.71
C VAL A 107 9.38 -12.59 -3.11
N CYS A 108 9.52 -13.67 -3.90
CA CYS A 108 10.80 -14.13 -4.43
C CYS A 108 11.50 -13.03 -5.27
N VAL A 109 10.74 -12.26 -6.05
CA VAL A 109 11.25 -11.20 -6.93
C VAL A 109 11.65 -10.00 -6.09
N GLU A 110 10.83 -9.64 -5.11
CA GLU A 110 11.15 -8.55 -4.16
C GLU A 110 12.41 -8.88 -3.34
N ASN A 111 12.56 -10.13 -2.90
CA ASN A 111 13.75 -10.60 -2.19
C ASN A 111 15.00 -10.51 -3.08
N ALA A 112 14.91 -10.89 -4.35
CA ALA A 112 16.02 -10.78 -5.30
C ALA A 112 16.38 -9.32 -5.62
N ALA A 113 15.38 -8.44 -5.70
CA ALA A 113 15.58 -7.00 -5.88
C ALA A 113 16.12 -6.31 -4.61
N GLY A 114 16.00 -6.95 -3.44
CA GLY A 114 16.40 -6.41 -2.15
C GLY A 114 15.50 -5.28 -1.66
N MET A 115 14.33 -5.09 -2.26
CA MET A 115 13.35 -4.08 -1.86
C MET A 115 11.94 -4.39 -2.40
N PRO A 116 10.88 -3.86 -1.76
CA PRO A 116 9.52 -3.98 -2.28
C PRO A 116 9.41 -3.43 -3.71
N ILE A 117 8.58 -4.09 -4.51
CA ILE A 117 8.33 -3.72 -5.89
C ILE A 117 6.88 -3.26 -6.06
N ILE A 118 6.68 -2.26 -6.91
CA ILE A 118 5.37 -1.85 -7.40
C ILE A 118 5.37 -1.99 -8.92
N ASP A 119 4.57 -2.90 -9.46
CA ASP A 119 4.44 -3.03 -10.91
C ASP A 119 3.44 -2.00 -11.38
N VAL A 120 3.82 -1.17 -12.35
CA VAL A 120 3.00 -0.06 -12.85
C VAL A 120 2.80 -0.17 -14.35
N SER A 121 1.77 0.51 -14.88
CA SER A 121 1.55 0.52 -16.32
C SER A 121 2.66 1.24 -17.10
N PRO A 122 2.87 0.91 -18.39
CA PRO A 122 3.80 1.64 -19.27
C PRO A 122 3.60 3.16 -19.27
N LEU A 123 2.35 3.65 -19.12
CA LEU A 123 2.07 5.08 -19.00
C LEU A 123 2.69 5.69 -17.73
N ALA A 124 2.63 4.99 -16.61
CA ALA A 124 3.21 5.42 -15.33
C ALA A 124 4.74 5.51 -15.42
N SER A 125 5.40 4.46 -15.93
CA SER A 125 6.85 4.45 -16.15
C SER A 125 7.28 5.58 -17.09
N LYS A 126 6.52 5.82 -18.15
CA LYS A 126 6.82 6.90 -19.11
C LYS A 126 6.67 8.27 -18.47
N ALA A 127 5.62 8.48 -17.69
CA ALA A 127 5.39 9.75 -17.01
C ALA A 127 6.48 10.04 -15.97
N LEU A 128 6.82 9.07 -15.12
CA LEU A 128 7.78 9.24 -14.03
C LEU A 128 9.23 9.33 -14.54
N PHE A 129 9.65 8.39 -15.38
CA PHE A 129 11.07 8.23 -15.74
C PHE A 129 11.37 8.46 -17.22
N GLY A 130 10.35 8.62 -18.08
CA GLY A 130 10.56 8.80 -19.52
C GLY A 130 10.84 7.50 -20.27
N VAL A 131 10.75 6.33 -19.60
CA VAL A 131 10.96 5.00 -20.17
C VAL A 131 9.61 4.28 -20.38
N SER A 132 9.49 3.46 -21.42
CA SER A 132 8.25 2.71 -21.70
C SER A 132 8.19 1.36 -21.00
N GLY A 133 9.29 0.96 -20.35
CA GLY A 133 9.42 -0.27 -19.59
C GLY A 133 10.55 -0.13 -18.58
N ALA A 134 10.37 -0.76 -17.42
CA ALA A 134 11.33 -0.82 -16.34
C ALA A 134 11.32 -2.25 -15.78
N GLY A 135 12.51 -2.83 -15.61
CA GLY A 135 12.72 -4.06 -14.86
C GLY A 135 13.24 -3.74 -13.46
N TRP A 136 13.15 -4.71 -12.56
CA TRP A 136 13.62 -4.53 -11.17
C TRP A 136 15.12 -4.24 -11.11
N SER A 137 15.89 -4.69 -12.11
CA SER A 137 17.32 -4.43 -12.27
C SER A 137 17.66 -2.98 -12.61
N ASP A 138 16.68 -2.17 -13.04
CA ASP A 138 16.89 -0.76 -13.36
C ASP A 138 16.95 0.12 -12.10
N HIS A 139 16.55 -0.43 -10.94
CA HIS A 139 16.57 0.24 -9.64
C HIS A 139 15.90 1.63 -9.65
N LEU A 140 14.82 1.77 -10.43
CA LEU A 140 14.04 3.00 -10.49
C LEU A 140 13.15 3.11 -9.25
N VAL A 141 13.59 3.94 -8.29
CA VAL A 141 12.91 4.06 -7.00
C VAL A 141 11.85 5.15 -7.01
N VAL A 142 10.69 4.82 -6.45
CA VAL A 142 9.55 5.72 -6.22
C VAL A 142 9.18 5.78 -4.74
N THR A 143 8.41 6.81 -4.37
CA THR A 143 7.64 6.86 -3.12
C THR A 143 6.16 6.68 -3.44
N VAL A 144 5.48 5.82 -2.69
CA VAL A 144 4.05 5.52 -2.88
C VAL A 144 3.28 5.95 -1.63
N THR A 145 2.12 6.56 -1.83
CA THR A 145 1.19 6.93 -0.77
C THR A 145 -0.24 6.66 -1.24
N GLU A 146 -1.04 5.98 -0.43
CA GLU A 146 -2.47 5.83 -0.71
C GLU A 146 -3.18 7.21 -0.68
N VAL A 147 -4.10 7.43 -1.60
CA VAL A 147 -4.90 8.66 -1.72
C VAL A 147 -6.38 8.33 -1.86
N ASP A 148 -7.23 9.33 -1.60
CA ASP A 148 -8.68 9.18 -1.75
C ASP A 148 -9.05 8.81 -3.20
N THR A 149 -10.03 7.93 -3.37
CA THR A 149 -10.47 7.45 -4.69
C THR A 149 -11.12 8.54 -5.55
N SER A 150 -11.46 9.69 -4.97
CA SER A 150 -11.89 10.88 -5.72
C SER A 150 -10.74 11.59 -6.45
N VAL A 151 -9.47 11.29 -6.12
CA VAL A 151 -8.31 11.87 -6.82
C VAL A 151 -8.23 11.25 -8.23
N PRO A 152 -8.28 12.04 -9.32
CA PRO A 152 -8.26 11.51 -10.67
C PRO A 152 -6.99 10.72 -10.98
N LEU A 153 -7.16 9.60 -11.70
CA LEU A 153 -6.04 8.82 -12.22
C LEU A 153 -5.24 9.59 -13.27
N GLY A 154 -3.93 9.37 -13.30
CA GLY A 154 -3.00 9.97 -14.27
C GLY A 154 -1.97 10.91 -13.68
N PRO A 155 -1.24 11.68 -14.51
CA PRO A 155 -0.20 12.58 -14.06
C PRO A 155 -0.76 13.63 -13.11
N CYS A 156 -0.08 13.81 -11.98
CA CYS A 156 -0.45 14.84 -11.02
C CYS A 156 -0.24 16.21 -11.70
N THR A 157 -1.24 17.08 -11.61
CA THR A 157 -1.21 18.37 -12.29
C THR A 157 -0.14 19.26 -11.62
N PRO A 158 0.90 19.74 -12.34
CA PRO A 158 2.03 20.49 -11.75
C PRO A 158 1.68 21.82 -11.07
N GLY A 159 0.42 22.24 -11.10
CA GLY A 159 -0.12 23.39 -10.39
C GLY A 159 -1.63 23.31 -10.17
N GLY A 160 -2.20 22.10 -10.27
CA GLY A 160 -3.65 21.83 -10.18
C GLY A 160 -4.03 21.07 -8.91
N GLY A 161 -3.37 21.40 -7.80
CA GLY A 161 -3.89 21.06 -6.48
C GLY A 161 -5.15 21.90 -6.20
N GLY A 162 -6.32 21.40 -6.60
CA GLY A 162 -7.63 21.96 -6.25
C GLY A 162 -8.67 21.67 -7.32
N GLY A 163 -9.84 21.09 -7.04
CA GLY A 163 -10.52 20.67 -5.81
C GLY A 163 -11.72 19.78 -6.20
N GLY A 164 -12.50 19.16 -5.32
CA GLY A 164 -12.62 19.24 -3.87
C GLY A 164 -13.31 17.96 -3.35
N CYS A 165 -13.30 17.66 -2.05
CA CYS A 165 -13.52 18.55 -0.90
C CYS A 165 -12.60 18.12 0.26
N GLY A 166 -11.75 18.96 0.85
CA GLY A 166 -11.49 20.36 0.61
C GLY A 166 -10.32 20.88 1.47
N GLY A 167 -9.94 22.12 1.19
CA GLY A 167 -9.16 22.96 2.11
C GLY A 167 -7.65 22.86 1.93
N GLY A 168 -7.11 23.53 0.91
CA GLY A 168 -5.71 23.50 0.56
C GLY A 168 -4.75 23.92 1.69
N SER A 169 -3.57 23.34 1.64
CA SER A 169 -2.32 24.09 1.72
C SER A 169 -1.19 23.13 1.32
N THR A 170 -0.33 23.56 0.41
CA THR A 170 1.07 23.10 0.37
C THR A 170 1.82 23.39 1.69
N GLY A 171 1.11 23.92 2.70
CA GLY A 171 1.45 23.88 4.10
C GLY A 171 2.15 22.57 4.45
N MET A 172 3.38 22.75 4.91
CA MET A 172 4.25 21.73 5.46
C MET A 172 3.42 20.66 6.18
N ALA A 173 3.67 19.38 5.87
CA ALA A 173 3.04 18.30 6.63
C ALA A 173 3.47 18.39 8.10
N CYS A 174 2.60 17.96 9.00
CA CYS A 174 2.97 17.85 10.40
C CYS A 174 3.36 16.41 10.70
N SER A 175 4.54 16.21 11.28
CA SER A 175 4.92 14.91 11.80
C SER A 175 4.07 14.59 13.02
N SER A 176 3.32 13.49 12.97
CA SER A 176 2.45 13.04 14.06
C SER A 176 3.10 11.86 14.76
N ALA A 177 3.52 12.02 16.02
CA ALA A 177 4.01 10.91 16.82
C ALA A 177 2.92 9.87 17.13
N THR A 178 1.66 10.31 17.25
CA THR A 178 0.52 9.43 17.52
C THR A 178 0.20 8.51 16.33
N LEU A 179 0.37 9.00 15.10
CA LEU A 179 0.15 8.22 13.89
C LEU A 179 1.44 7.64 13.30
N ASP A 180 2.61 8.09 13.77
CA ASP A 180 3.95 7.75 13.27
C ASP A 180 4.11 7.92 11.77
N ARG A 181 3.60 9.06 11.31
CA ARG A 181 3.68 9.49 9.92
C ARG A 181 3.47 10.99 9.84
N ASP A 182 3.86 11.55 8.71
CA ASP A 182 3.49 12.91 8.34
C ASP A 182 2.02 12.96 7.90
N VAL A 183 1.30 13.98 8.34
CA VAL A 183 -0.09 14.23 7.93
C VAL A 183 -0.24 15.59 7.28
N PRO A 184 -1.15 15.72 6.28
CA PRO A 184 -1.35 16.99 5.61
C PRO A 184 -1.95 18.04 6.54
N SER A 185 -1.69 19.31 6.23
CA SER A 185 -2.39 20.44 6.84
C SER A 185 -3.91 20.25 6.74
N GLY A 186 -4.64 20.61 7.81
CA GLY A 186 -6.06 20.35 7.96
C GLY A 186 -6.39 19.07 8.72
N THR A 187 -5.44 18.15 8.91
CA THR A 187 -5.65 16.90 9.68
C THR A 187 -5.74 17.19 11.18
N PHE A 188 -6.68 16.52 11.84
CA PHE A 188 -6.80 16.56 13.30
C PHE A 188 -6.37 15.23 13.90
N VAL A 189 -5.59 15.31 14.97
CA VAL A 189 -5.12 14.14 15.71
C VAL A 189 -5.35 14.40 17.19
N GLN A 190 -5.96 13.44 17.87
CA GLN A 190 -6.00 13.43 19.32
C GLN A 190 -4.67 12.87 19.83
N ALA A 191 -3.87 13.69 20.51
CA ALA A 191 -2.55 13.27 20.93
C ALA A 191 -2.62 12.22 22.05
N SER A 192 -1.76 11.21 21.95
CA SER A 192 -1.75 10.07 22.86
C SER A 192 -1.32 10.41 24.30
N ASN A 193 -0.57 11.49 24.50
CA ASN A 193 0.01 11.87 25.80
C ASN A 193 -0.94 12.70 26.68
N ASP A 194 -1.88 13.45 26.09
CA ASP A 194 -2.72 14.40 26.81
C ASP A 194 -4.21 14.35 26.40
N ALA A 195 -4.57 13.47 25.45
CA ALA A 195 -5.90 13.33 24.88
C ALA A 195 -6.48 14.64 24.29
N THR A 196 -5.65 15.65 24.04
CA THR A 196 -6.06 16.93 23.44
C THR A 196 -6.08 16.81 21.92
N TRP A 197 -7.03 17.47 21.28
CA TRP A 197 -7.08 17.54 19.82
C TRP A 197 -6.09 18.58 19.31
N TYR A 198 -5.35 18.22 18.27
CA TYR A 198 -4.46 19.14 17.56
C TYR A 198 -4.81 19.15 16.07
N GLN A 199 -4.84 20.34 15.47
CA GLN A 199 -4.95 20.52 14.03
C GLN A 199 -3.58 20.83 13.45
N CYS A 200 -3.18 20.07 12.44
CA CYS A 200 -2.03 20.43 11.62
C CYS A 200 -2.38 21.66 10.78
N THR A 201 -1.63 22.75 10.92
CA THR A 201 -1.80 23.96 10.13
C THR A 201 -0.43 24.41 9.63
N ASN A 202 -0.17 24.22 8.34
CA ASN A 202 1.10 24.60 7.69
C ASN A 202 2.35 24.13 8.46
N GLY A 203 2.39 22.86 8.86
CA GLY A 203 3.54 22.23 9.54
C GLY A 203 3.58 22.41 11.04
N THR A 204 2.63 23.15 11.60
CA THR A 204 2.55 23.42 13.04
C THR A 204 1.28 22.82 13.64
N TRP A 205 1.41 22.16 14.79
CA TRP A 205 0.28 21.67 15.56
C TRP A 205 -0.35 22.79 16.40
N THR A 206 -1.66 23.00 16.23
CA THR A 206 -2.44 23.95 17.03
C THR A 206 -3.49 23.20 17.83
N ALA A 207 -3.53 23.39 19.16
CA ALA A 207 -4.50 22.76 20.03
C ALA A 207 -5.95 23.19 19.71
N LYS A 208 -6.89 22.28 19.89
CA LYS A 208 -8.33 22.42 19.61
C LYS A 208 -9.12 21.78 20.74
N SER A 209 -10.29 22.33 21.01
CA SER A 209 -11.19 21.82 22.05
C SER A 209 -11.93 20.54 21.63
N SER A 210 -12.04 20.27 20.34
CA SER A 210 -12.70 19.07 19.80
C SER A 210 -12.27 18.80 18.34
N SER A 211 -12.68 17.65 17.81
CA SER A 211 -12.62 17.30 16.38
C SER A 211 -13.81 17.84 15.56
N SER A 212 -14.62 18.76 16.10
CA SER A 212 -15.72 19.35 15.33
C SER A 212 -15.20 20.23 14.19
N GLY A 213 -15.77 20.08 12.99
CA GLY A 213 -15.38 20.83 11.80
C GLY A 213 -14.15 20.29 11.06
N CYS A 214 -13.70 19.08 11.40
CA CYS A 214 -12.53 18.47 10.79
C CYS A 214 -12.93 17.65 9.56
N PRO A 215 -12.29 17.86 8.40
CA PRO A 215 -12.50 16.99 7.25
C PRO A 215 -11.92 15.59 7.50
N THR A 216 -10.80 15.51 8.23
CA THR A 216 -10.14 14.25 8.60
C THR A 216 -9.69 14.33 10.05
N ALA A 217 -10.17 13.40 10.89
CA ALA A 217 -9.84 13.34 12.31
C ALA A 217 -9.47 11.90 12.72
N TYR A 218 -8.38 11.78 13.48
CA TYR A 218 -7.91 10.54 14.07
C TYR A 218 -7.94 10.67 15.60
N GLY A 219 -8.92 10.03 16.24
CA GLY A 219 -9.13 10.01 17.68
C GLY A 219 -8.71 8.69 18.32
N PHE A 220 -9.17 8.44 19.54
CA PHE A 220 -8.97 7.15 20.21
C PHE A 220 -10.07 6.15 19.83
N CYS A 221 -9.75 4.86 19.89
CA CYS A 221 -10.73 3.78 19.71
C CYS A 221 -11.21 3.28 21.06
N ALA A 222 -12.52 3.14 21.24
CA ALA A 222 -13.08 2.51 22.42
C ALA A 222 -12.80 1.00 22.40
N SER A 223 -12.08 0.49 23.41
CA SER A 223 -11.78 -0.93 23.57
C SER A 223 -12.69 -1.57 24.62
N ALA A 224 -13.60 -2.45 24.19
CA ALA A 224 -14.41 -3.23 25.13
C ALA A 224 -13.55 -4.20 25.96
N THR A 225 -12.46 -4.74 25.38
CA THR A 225 -11.53 -5.62 26.10
C THR A 225 -10.83 -4.91 27.25
N LEU A 226 -10.36 -3.68 27.02
CA LEU A 226 -9.57 -2.94 28.02
C LEU A 226 -10.44 -2.06 28.92
N GLY A 227 -11.70 -1.82 28.55
CA GLY A 227 -12.60 -0.92 29.28
C GLY A 227 -12.22 0.55 29.17
N GLU A 228 -11.39 0.92 28.19
CA GLU A 228 -10.88 2.27 28.01
C GLU A 228 -10.73 2.66 26.53
N ASN A 229 -10.53 3.96 26.28
CA ASN A 229 -10.20 4.48 24.96
C ASN A 229 -8.69 4.41 24.75
N VAL A 230 -8.25 3.83 23.64
CA VAL A 230 -6.83 3.68 23.32
C VAL A 230 -6.41 4.51 22.10
N PRO A 231 -5.16 5.02 22.07
CA PRO A 231 -4.70 5.82 20.95
C PRO A 231 -4.51 4.97 19.68
N PRO A 232 -4.43 5.63 18.50
CA PRO A 232 -4.04 4.99 17.25
C PRO A 232 -2.79 4.12 17.39
N ARG A 233 -2.73 3.08 16.54
CA ARG A 233 -1.73 2.01 16.51
C ARG A 233 -1.75 1.07 17.72
N THR A 234 -2.62 1.27 18.70
CA THR A 234 -2.78 0.28 19.79
C THR A 234 -3.33 -1.02 19.22
N CYS A 235 -2.67 -2.13 19.52
CA CYS A 235 -3.12 -3.46 19.14
C CYS A 235 -3.70 -4.19 20.35
N VAL A 236 -4.88 -4.77 20.15
CA VAL A 236 -5.64 -5.45 21.19
C VAL A 236 -6.13 -6.77 20.65
N GLN A 237 -6.01 -7.82 21.46
CA GLN A 237 -6.72 -9.07 21.23
C GLN A 237 -8.14 -8.94 21.78
N ALA A 238 -9.15 -9.05 20.92
CA ALA A 238 -10.54 -8.86 21.32
C ALA A 238 -11.05 -10.04 22.16
N ALA A 239 -11.64 -9.76 23.32
CA ALA A 239 -12.19 -10.79 24.22
C ALA A 239 -13.35 -11.59 23.58
N SER A 240 -14.04 -11.00 22.61
CA SER A 240 -15.22 -11.59 21.96
C SER A 240 -14.89 -12.72 20.99
N ASP A 241 -13.73 -12.69 20.32
CA ASP A 241 -13.40 -13.63 19.26
C ASP A 241 -11.91 -14.01 19.20
N SER A 242 -11.11 -13.57 20.17
CA SER A 242 -9.69 -13.82 20.29
C SER A 242 -8.84 -13.35 19.11
N LYS A 243 -9.37 -12.50 18.21
CA LYS A 243 -8.65 -11.93 17.07
C LYS A 243 -7.91 -10.65 17.45
N TRP A 244 -6.86 -10.35 16.69
CA TRP A 244 -6.10 -9.11 16.86
C TRP A 244 -6.63 -7.99 15.98
N TYR A 245 -6.74 -6.81 16.59
CA TYR A 245 -7.19 -5.58 15.97
C TYR A 245 -6.21 -4.45 16.29
N GLN A 246 -6.05 -3.52 15.35
CA GLN A 246 -5.28 -2.29 15.52
C GLN A 246 -6.23 -1.09 15.46
N CYS A 247 -6.12 -0.17 16.42
CA CYS A 247 -6.83 1.10 16.35
C CYS A 247 -6.22 1.98 15.24
N ASN A 248 -6.98 2.38 14.23
CA ASN A 248 -6.50 3.33 13.21
C ASN A 248 -6.84 4.80 13.51
N GLY A 249 -7.45 5.04 14.67
CA GLY A 249 -7.94 6.35 15.10
C GLY A 249 -9.34 6.73 14.59
N GLN A 250 -9.94 5.90 13.76
CA GLN A 250 -11.34 6.02 13.33
C GLN A 250 -12.16 4.77 13.71
N GLY A 251 -11.48 3.65 13.93
CA GLY A 251 -12.05 2.39 14.36
C GLY A 251 -10.99 1.30 14.49
N TRP A 252 -11.45 0.06 14.60
CA TRP A 252 -10.61 -1.13 14.70
C TRP A 252 -10.41 -1.77 13.32
N VAL A 253 -9.16 -2.01 12.95
CA VAL A 253 -8.79 -2.65 11.67
C VAL A 253 -7.99 -3.94 11.89
N THR A 254 -8.03 -4.82 10.91
CA THR A 254 -7.42 -6.17 10.92
C THR A 254 -7.11 -6.54 9.44
N PRO A 255 -6.20 -7.49 9.12
CA PRO A 255 -5.43 -8.37 10.01
C PRO A 255 -4.31 -7.66 10.77
N VAL A 256 -3.97 -8.18 11.96
CA VAL A 256 -2.75 -7.80 12.70
C VAL A 256 -1.88 -9.04 12.84
N SER A 257 -0.61 -8.91 12.46
CA SER A 257 0.42 -9.93 12.59
C SER A 257 0.91 -10.02 14.04
N THR A 258 0.80 -11.19 14.66
CA THR A 258 1.29 -11.44 16.02
C THR A 258 2.79 -11.66 16.09
N SER A 259 3.41 -12.11 15.01
CA SER A 259 4.86 -12.33 14.94
C SER A 259 5.61 -11.02 14.80
N THR A 260 5.13 -10.10 13.96
CA THR A 260 5.77 -8.79 13.74
C THR A 260 5.18 -7.68 14.60
N LYS A 261 4.03 -7.91 15.24
CA LYS A 261 3.27 -6.88 15.99
C LYS A 261 2.96 -5.67 15.11
N GLU A 262 2.46 -5.94 13.91
CA GLU A 262 2.12 -4.93 12.90
C GLU A 262 0.69 -5.14 12.41
N GLY A 263 -0.03 -4.03 12.24
CA GLY A 263 -1.32 -4.01 11.59
C GLY A 263 -1.30 -3.16 10.32
N PRO A 264 -2.47 -2.87 9.74
CA PRO A 264 -2.59 -2.15 8.47
C PRO A 264 -1.99 -0.73 8.50
N ILE A 265 -1.87 -0.11 9.68
CA ILE A 265 -1.26 1.21 9.83
C ILE A 265 0.13 1.16 10.49
N GLY A 266 0.83 0.02 10.36
CA GLY A 266 2.21 -0.19 10.79
C GLY A 266 2.34 -0.86 12.16
N THR A 267 3.52 -0.72 12.79
CA THR A 267 3.83 -1.35 14.08
C THR A 267 2.88 -0.91 15.19
N CYS A 268 2.55 -1.82 16.10
CA CYS A 268 1.69 -1.52 17.23
C CYS A 268 2.40 -0.59 18.22
N SER A 269 1.77 0.52 18.61
CA SER A 269 2.29 1.43 19.64
C SER A 269 2.20 0.83 21.04
N SER A 270 1.20 -0.03 21.26
CA SER A 270 1.05 -0.89 22.44
C SER A 270 0.47 -2.24 22.03
N TRP A 271 0.80 -3.28 22.81
CA TRP A 271 0.45 -4.67 22.51
C TRP A 271 -0.27 -5.30 23.70
N ASN A 272 -1.58 -5.53 23.58
CA ASN A 272 -2.44 -5.94 24.69
C ASN A 272 -3.10 -7.29 24.41
N PRO A 273 -2.46 -8.41 24.79
CA PRO A 273 -3.05 -9.75 24.70
C PRO A 273 -4.13 -9.95 25.78
N LEU A 274 -5.00 -10.94 25.58
CA LEU A 274 -5.92 -11.44 26.61
C LEU A 274 -5.20 -12.25 27.69
#